data_AF-A0A960XIP1-F1
#
_entry.id   AF-A0A960XIP1-F1
#
_cell.length_a   1.000
_cell.length_b   1.000
_cell.length_c   1.000
_cell.angle_alpha   90.00
_cell.angle_beta   90.00
_cell.angle_gamma   90.00
#
_symmetry.space_group_name_H-M   'P 1'
#
loop_
_entity.id
_entity.type
_entity.pdbx_description
1 polymer ?
#
loop_
_entity_poly.entity_id
_entity_poly.type
_entity_poly.pdbx_seq_one_letter_code
_entity_poly.pdbx_strand_id
1 'polypeptide(L)'
;MPGKTDSKTTEGFVDTCFWHVLEDGRIQCDVCPRACKLHEGQRGFCFVRANQDNQIVLTTYGRSSGFCIDPIEKKPLNHFLPGTPVLSFGTAGCNLGCKFCQNWDISKS
;
A
#
# COMPACT_ATOMS: atom_id res chain seq x y z
N MET A 1 15.83 0.56 17.35
CA MET A 1 15.13 0.02 16.16
C MET A 1 14.05 -0.92 16.69
N PRO A 2 12.76 -0.68 16.45
CA PRO A 2 11.75 -1.67 16.83
C PRO A 2 12.08 -2.97 16.09
N GLY A 3 12.18 -4.06 16.86
CA GLY A 3 12.70 -5.35 16.42
C GLY A 3 11.90 -5.91 15.25
N LYS A 4 12.60 -6.62 14.36
CA LYS A 4 11.97 -7.45 13.32
C LYS A 4 11.14 -8.52 14.02
N THR A 5 9.85 -8.28 14.15
CA THR A 5 8.88 -9.35 14.40
C THR A 5 8.77 -10.16 13.13
N ASP A 6 9.06 -11.46 13.21
CA ASP A 6 8.83 -12.39 12.11
C ASP A 6 7.37 -12.25 11.67
N SER A 7 7.16 -11.86 10.42
CA SER A 7 5.82 -11.58 9.89
C SER A 7 4.98 -12.84 9.98
N LYS A 8 4.00 -12.87 10.89
CA LYS A 8 3.03 -13.95 10.93
C LYS A 8 1.91 -13.63 9.95
N THR A 9 1.56 -14.62 9.15
CA THR A 9 0.40 -14.55 8.25
C THR A 9 -0.78 -15.17 9.00
N THR A 10 -1.64 -14.33 9.56
CA THR A 10 -2.97 -14.73 10.04
C THR A 10 -3.94 -14.66 8.85
N GLU A 11 -5.02 -15.45 8.84
CA GLU A 11 -5.91 -15.61 7.68
C GLU A 11 -6.31 -14.26 7.01
N GLY A 12 -5.65 -13.94 5.89
CA GLY A 12 -5.90 -12.76 5.07
C GLY A 12 -5.13 -11.48 5.43
N PHE A 13 -4.34 -11.48 6.51
CA PHE A 13 -3.57 -10.32 6.97
C PHE A 13 -2.10 -10.68 7.21
N VAL A 14 -1.22 -9.70 7.01
CA VAL A 14 0.21 -9.84 7.32
C VAL A 14 0.64 -8.75 8.28
N ASP A 15 1.28 -9.15 9.37
CA ASP A 15 1.82 -8.23 10.37
C ASP A 15 2.85 -7.28 9.77
N THR A 16 2.90 -6.05 10.30
CA THR A 16 3.85 -5.03 9.83
C THR A 16 4.56 -4.37 11.01
N CYS A 17 5.68 -3.70 10.76
CA CYS A 17 6.59 -3.23 11.83
C CYS A 17 6.80 -1.70 11.87
N PHE A 18 6.20 -0.94 10.95
CA PHE A 18 6.43 0.50 10.81
C PHE A 18 5.21 1.31 11.27
N TRP A 19 5.00 1.31 12.59
CA TRP A 19 3.92 2.01 13.27
C TRP A 19 4.24 2.15 14.76
N HIS A 20 3.50 3.02 15.45
CA HIS A 20 3.58 3.16 16.91
C HIS A 20 2.23 3.55 17.50
N VAL A 21 2.07 3.29 18.80
CA VAL A 21 0.90 3.70 19.58
C VAL A 21 1.08 5.15 20.01
N LEU A 22 0.02 5.94 19.90
CA LEU A 22 -0.06 7.32 20.34
C LEU A 22 -0.59 7.39 21.79
N GLU A 23 -0.36 8.52 22.47
CA GLU A 23 -0.82 8.74 23.85
C GLU A 23 -2.34 8.61 24.02
N ASP A 24 -3.11 8.87 22.95
CA ASP A 24 -4.57 8.75 22.93
C ASP A 24 -5.08 7.34 22.58
N GLY A 25 -4.18 6.35 22.51
CA GLY A 25 -4.50 4.96 22.22
C GLY A 25 -4.68 4.62 20.74
N ARG A 26 -4.58 5.60 19.82
CA ARG A 26 -4.58 5.31 18.37
C ARG A 26 -3.24 4.76 17.90
N ILE A 27 -3.26 4.14 16.72
CA ILE A 27 -2.02 3.69 16.06
C ILE A 27 -1.69 4.57 14.88
N GLN A 28 -0.47 5.07 14.84
CA GLN A 28 0.06 5.79 13.69
C GLN A 28 0.85 4.86 12.79
N CYS A 29 0.50 4.83 11.49
CA CYS A 29 1.29 4.16 10.46
C CYS A 29 2.34 5.10 9.87
N ASP A 30 3.61 4.70 9.91
CA ASP A 30 4.75 5.56 9.53
C ASP A 30 5.35 5.24 8.14
N VAL A 31 4.72 4.32 7.40
CA VAL A 31 5.23 3.86 6.10
C VAL A 31 5.21 4.94 5.01
N CYS A 32 4.31 5.90 5.11
CA CYS A 32 4.12 6.91 4.09
C CYS A 32 3.88 8.30 4.71
N PRO A 33 4.08 9.39 3.96
CA PRO A 33 4.03 10.75 4.50
C PRO A 33 2.64 11.18 5.00
N ARG A 34 1.61 10.34 4.87
CA ARG A 34 0.26 10.61 5.40
C ARG A 34 0.17 10.42 6.91
N ALA A 35 1.07 9.63 7.53
CA ALA A 35 1.08 9.36 8.97
C ALA A 35 -0.33 9.07 9.54
N CYS A 36 -1.06 8.14 8.91
CA CYS A 36 -2.46 7.89 9.26
C CYS A 36 -2.56 7.42 10.72
N LYS A 37 -3.40 8.09 11.52
CA LYS A 37 -3.72 7.76 12.92
C LYS A 37 -5.06 7.03 12.95
N LEU A 38 -5.04 5.77 13.31
CA LEU A 38 -6.15 4.83 13.12
C LEU A 38 -6.72 4.36 14.44
N HIS A 39 -8.05 4.36 14.54
CA HIS A 39 -8.78 3.60 15.55
C HIS A 39 -8.79 2.11 15.20
N GLU A 40 -9.10 1.25 16.18
CA GLU A 40 -9.27 -0.19 15.95
C GLU A 40 -10.30 -0.44 14.83
N GLY A 41 -10.00 -1.38 13.94
CA GLY A 41 -10.83 -1.68 12.76
C GLY A 41 -10.76 -0.66 11.62
N GLN A 42 -10.13 0.51 11.81
CA GLN A 42 -10.04 1.54 10.79
C GLN A 42 -8.97 1.23 9.74
N ARG A 43 -9.26 1.57 8.48
CA ARG A 43 -8.28 1.53 7.38
C ARG A 43 -7.60 2.88 7.16
N GLY A 44 -6.33 2.83 6.76
CA GLY A 44 -5.58 3.99 6.30
C GLY A 44 -6.12 4.54 4.98
N PHE A 45 -5.67 5.74 4.62
CA PHE A 45 -6.06 6.40 3.37
C PHE A 45 -5.75 5.57 2.11
N CYS A 46 -4.74 4.70 2.17
CA CYS A 46 -4.39 3.79 1.09
C CYS A 46 -5.27 2.55 0.99
N PHE A 47 -6.20 2.32 1.94
CA PHE A 47 -7.10 1.17 2.06
C PHE A 47 -6.47 -0.21 2.26
N VAL A 48 -5.15 -0.35 2.06
CA VAL A 48 -4.42 -1.62 2.19
C VAL A 48 -3.78 -1.86 3.55
N ARG A 49 -3.75 -0.85 4.42
CA ARG A 49 -3.27 -0.97 5.80
C ARG A 49 -4.42 -0.68 6.74
N ALA A 50 -4.58 -1.52 7.74
CA ALA A 50 -5.64 -1.40 8.74
C ALA A 50 -5.04 -1.52 10.14
N ASN A 51 -5.68 -0.88 11.11
CA ASN A 51 -5.47 -1.22 12.52
C ASN A 51 -6.34 -2.45 12.84
N GLN A 52 -5.70 -3.55 13.22
CA GLN A 52 -6.33 -4.79 13.68
C GLN A 52 -5.55 -5.28 14.90
N ASP A 53 -6.27 -5.61 15.98
CA ASP A 53 -5.70 -6.06 17.24
C ASP A 53 -4.64 -5.10 17.81
N ASN A 54 -4.88 -3.79 17.66
CA ASN A 54 -3.91 -2.73 17.97
C ASN A 54 -2.55 -2.94 17.28
N GLN A 55 -2.56 -3.31 16.00
CA GLN A 55 -1.38 -3.36 15.14
C GLN A 55 -1.72 -2.91 13.72
N ILE A 56 -0.76 -2.32 13.00
CA ILE A 56 -0.93 -2.13 11.56
C ILE A 56 -0.66 -3.44 10.85
N VAL A 57 -1.68 -3.94 10.14
CA VAL A 57 -1.60 -5.10 9.26
C VAL A 57 -1.72 -4.69 7.79
N LEU A 58 -1.17 -5.51 6.89
CA LEU A 58 -1.36 -5.41 5.44
C LEU A 58 -2.50 -6.33 5.00
N THR A 59 -3.50 -5.77 4.31
CA THR A 59 -4.74 -6.48 3.92
C THR A 59 -4.74 -6.99 2.48
N THR A 60 -3.67 -6.71 1.73
CA THR A 60 -3.54 -7.04 0.31
C THR A 60 -2.33 -7.90 -0.02
N TYR A 61 -1.68 -8.49 1.00
CA TYR A 61 -0.57 -9.40 0.74
C TYR A 61 -1.01 -10.56 -0.17
N GLY A 62 -0.21 -10.84 -1.21
CA GLY A 62 -0.51 -11.87 -2.20
C GLY A 62 -1.69 -11.55 -3.14
N ARG A 63 -2.27 -10.35 -3.09
CA ARG A 63 -3.39 -9.94 -3.95
C ARG A 63 -2.93 -8.95 -5.02
N SER A 64 -2.88 -9.41 -6.26
CA SER A 64 -2.57 -8.57 -7.42
C SER A 64 -3.83 -7.92 -7.99
N SER A 65 -3.73 -6.65 -8.40
CA SER A 65 -4.78 -5.96 -9.14
C SER A 65 -4.67 -6.14 -10.66
N GLY A 66 -3.69 -6.93 -11.12
CA GLY A 66 -3.46 -7.23 -12.53
C GLY A 66 -2.00 -7.07 -12.94
N PHE A 67 -1.70 -7.52 -14.15
CA PHE A 67 -0.42 -7.32 -14.81
C PHE A 67 -0.62 -6.98 -16.28
N CYS A 68 0.30 -6.23 -16.86
CA CYS A 68 0.29 -5.88 -18.27
C CYS A 68 1.72 -5.75 -18.80
N ILE A 69 1.92 -6.15 -20.06
CA ILE A 69 3.16 -5.90 -20.80
C ILE A 69 2.81 -4.85 -21.85
N ASP A 70 3.35 -3.66 -21.67
CA ASP A 70 3.16 -2.52 -22.57
C ASP A 70 4.51 -2.02 -23.06
N PRO A 71 4.57 -1.22 -24.14
CA PRO A 71 5.77 -0.45 -24.48
C PRO A 71 6.15 0.54 -23.37
N ILE A 72 7.45 0.79 -23.20
CA ILE A 72 8.02 1.68 -22.19
C ILE A 72 7.44 3.11 -22.22
N GLU A 73 6.95 3.56 -23.39
CA GLU A 73 6.36 4.89 -23.61
C GLU A 73 5.03 5.09 -22.86
N LYS A 74 4.37 4.01 -22.41
CA LYS A 74 3.21 4.10 -21.51
C LYS A 74 3.60 4.58 -20.11
N LYS A 75 4.88 4.41 -19.74
CA LYS A 75 5.46 4.93 -18.49
C LYS A 75 6.00 6.34 -18.73
N PRO A 76 6.26 7.13 -17.68
CA PRO A 76 6.83 8.47 -17.82
C PRO A 76 8.33 8.42 -18.23
N LEU A 77 8.65 7.70 -19.32
CA LEU A 77 9.98 7.30 -19.78
C LEU A 77 10.08 7.29 -21.33
N ASN A 78 9.52 8.31 -22.01
CA ASN A 78 9.34 8.33 -23.47
C ASN A 78 10.61 8.11 -24.32
N HIS A 79 11.78 8.60 -23.86
CA HIS A 79 13.04 8.46 -24.61
C HIS A 79 13.97 7.38 -24.05
N PHE A 80 13.47 6.56 -23.12
CA PHE A 80 14.25 5.51 -22.50
C PHE A 80 13.93 4.17 -23.17
N LEU A 81 14.88 3.64 -23.95
CA LEU A 81 14.77 2.36 -24.66
C LEU A 81 13.47 2.20 -25.50
N PRO A 82 13.25 3.03 -26.53
CA PRO A 82 11.99 3.05 -27.28
C PRO A 82 11.56 1.69 -27.83
N GLY A 83 10.27 1.38 -27.75
CA GLY A 83 9.65 0.15 -28.22
C GLY A 83 9.93 -1.09 -27.37
N THR A 84 10.73 -0.98 -26.31
CA THR A 84 11.01 -2.13 -25.44
C THR A 84 9.82 -2.46 -24.53
N PRO A 85 9.58 -3.75 -24.24
CA PRO A 85 8.50 -4.16 -23.36
C PRO A 85 8.83 -3.87 -21.90
N VAL A 86 7.84 -3.40 -21.14
CA VAL A 86 7.91 -3.24 -19.68
C VAL A 86 6.79 -4.03 -19.00
N LEU A 87 7.15 -4.85 -18.01
CA LEU A 87 6.19 -5.54 -17.15
C LEU A 87 5.68 -4.58 -16.07
N SER A 88 4.37 -4.35 -16.08
CA SER A 88 3.66 -3.62 -15.02
C SER A 88 2.91 -4.61 -14.15
N PHE A 89 3.16 -4.59 -12.84
CA PHE A 89 2.38 -5.35 -11.87
C PHE A 89 2.14 -4.48 -10.63
N GLY A 90 1.03 -4.71 -9.91
CA GLY A 90 0.72 -3.95 -8.72
C GLY A 90 -0.38 -4.58 -7.86
N THR A 91 -0.59 -3.98 -6.69
CA THR A 91 -1.71 -4.26 -5.79
C THR A 91 -2.70 -3.10 -5.84
N ALA A 92 -3.92 -3.33 -5.35
CA ALA A 92 -4.87 -2.27 -5.06
C ALA A 92 -4.30 -1.25 -4.04
N GLY A 93 -4.85 -0.03 -4.05
CA GLY A 93 -4.57 1.04 -3.11
C GLY A 93 -3.44 2.01 -3.49
N CYS A 94 -3.53 3.24 -2.99
CA CYS A 94 -2.50 4.27 -3.20
C CYS A 94 -2.49 5.27 -2.04
N ASN A 95 -1.31 5.71 -1.62
CA ASN A 95 -1.14 6.77 -0.62
C ASN A 95 -1.36 8.20 -1.19
N LEU A 96 -1.57 8.32 -2.50
CA LEU A 96 -1.82 9.59 -3.20
C LEU A 96 -3.30 9.78 -3.54
N GLY A 97 -3.74 11.04 -3.65
CA GLY A 97 -5.09 11.45 -4.04
C GLY A 97 -5.09 12.20 -5.37
N CYS A 98 -4.52 11.60 -6.42
CA CYS A 98 -4.32 12.27 -7.71
C CYS A 98 -5.66 12.62 -8.39
N LYS A 99 -5.83 13.88 -8.82
CA LYS A 99 -7.03 14.36 -9.53
C LYS A 99 -7.25 13.67 -10.89
N PHE A 100 -6.16 13.26 -11.55
CA PHE A 100 -6.17 12.63 -12.86
C PHE A 100 -5.51 11.24 -12.78
N CYS A 101 -5.93 10.42 -11.83
CA CYS A 101 -5.38 9.08 -11.64
C CYS A 101 -5.80 8.16 -12.78
N GLN A 102 -4.85 7.69 -13.60
CA GLN A 102 -5.13 6.68 -14.63
C GLN A 102 -5.55 5.33 -14.02
N ASN A 103 -5.14 5.07 -12.78
CA ASN A 103 -5.42 3.84 -12.05
C ASN A 103 -6.48 4.06 -10.95
N TRP A 104 -7.42 5.00 -11.14
CA TRP A 104 -8.39 5.37 -10.10
C TRP A 104 -9.23 4.17 -9.64
N ASP A 105 -9.67 3.33 -10.57
CA ASP A 105 -10.48 2.12 -10.34
C ASP A 105 -9.83 1.13 -9.36
N ILE A 106 -8.50 1.09 -9.27
CA ILE A 106 -7.79 0.18 -8.35
C ILE A 106 -7.20 0.88 -7.13
N SER A 107 -7.22 2.22 -7.10
CA SER A 107 -6.59 3.01 -6.03
C SER A 107 -7.57 3.67 -5.07
N LYS A 108 -8.84 3.85 -5.47
CA LYS A 108 -9.89 4.53 -4.69
C LYS A 108 -11.20 3.75 -4.54
N SER A 109 -11.28 2.54 -5.10
CA SER A 109 -12.44 1.65 -5.01
C SER A 109 -12.41 0.75 -3.79
#